data_AF-A0A6P8JV51-F1
#
_entry.id   AF-A0A6P8JV51-F1
#
_cell.length_a   1.000
_cell.length_b   1.000
_cell.length_c   1.000
_cell.angle_alpha   90.00
_cell.angle_beta   90.00
_cell.angle_gamma   90.00
#
_symmetry.space_group_name_H-M   'P 1'
#
loop_
_entity.id
_entity.type
_entity.pdbx_description
1 polymer ?
#
loop_
_entity_poly.entity_id
_entity_poly.type
_entity_poly.pdbx_seq_one_letter_code
_entity_poly.pdbx_strand_id
1 'polypeptide(L)'
;MVSRNIESTSKVPTFHVIREVYDSSNAHERFEAELDKALEAKVDFIVIEPPRLGDETGRWIWVGNCLHKTAVATGVVSLVASLLWRDRPIIAAPACALSIFCTGLYTVSWNYDPCCQYQVENNDAVLEKLPLTDVSSPVILGYSPNSKTKYLHRGVSFLSAALCAWQIWRSYK
;
A
#
# COMPACT_ATOMS: atom_id res chain seq x y z
N MET A 1 -8.10 0.86 -17.08
CA MET A 1 -8.78 -0.45 -17.07
C MET A 1 -7.78 -1.51 -17.46
N VAL A 2 -7.21 -2.21 -16.48
CA VAL A 2 -6.33 -3.36 -16.72
C VAL A 2 -7.13 -4.60 -16.34
N SER A 3 -7.72 -5.25 -17.34
CA SER A 3 -8.25 -6.59 -17.20
C SER A 3 -7.07 -7.51 -16.91
N ARG A 4 -6.95 -7.99 -15.66
CA ARG A 4 -5.98 -9.04 -15.32
C ARG A 4 -6.47 -10.33 -15.95
N ASN A 5 -5.74 -10.80 -16.97
CA ASN A 5 -5.77 -12.19 -17.40
C ASN A 5 -5.50 -13.06 -16.17
N ILE A 6 -6.48 -13.87 -15.81
CA ILE A 6 -6.33 -14.98 -14.87
C ILE A 6 -5.41 -15.96 -15.58
N GLU A 7 -4.11 -15.83 -15.35
CA GLU A 7 -3.12 -16.75 -15.87
C GLU A 7 -3.40 -18.11 -15.23
N SER A 8 -3.78 -19.05 -16.10
CA SER A 8 -4.15 -20.42 -15.80
C SER A 8 -3.05 -21.12 -15.01
N THR A 9 -3.22 -21.17 -13.69
CA THR A 9 -2.62 -22.20 -12.86
C THR A 9 -3.76 -22.94 -12.16
N SER A 10 -3.76 -24.26 -12.27
CA SER A 10 -4.74 -25.20 -11.71
C SER A 10 -4.71 -25.24 -10.16
N LYS A 11 -4.54 -24.10 -9.49
CA LYS A 11 -4.56 -23.97 -8.05
C LYS A 11 -5.88 -23.32 -7.65
N VAL A 12 -6.65 -24.02 -6.83
CA VAL A 12 -7.81 -23.44 -6.17
C VAL A 12 -7.31 -22.28 -5.30
N PRO A 13 -7.84 -21.05 -5.46
CA PRO A 13 -7.39 -19.92 -4.67
C PRO A 13 -7.62 -20.19 -3.19
N THR A 14 -6.60 -19.90 -2.38
CA THR A 14 -6.64 -20.07 -0.93
C THR A 14 -7.34 -18.88 -0.30
N PHE A 15 -8.27 -19.13 0.61
CA PHE A 15 -8.97 -18.07 1.33
C PHE A 15 -9.02 -18.37 2.83
N HIS A 16 -9.05 -17.30 3.62
CA HIS A 16 -9.21 -17.37 5.06
C HIS A 16 -10.31 -16.41 5.50
N VAL A 17 -11.23 -16.87 6.36
CA VAL A 17 -12.38 -16.09 6.83
C VAL A 17 -12.25 -15.89 8.32
N ILE A 18 -12.04 -14.65 8.74
CA ILE A 18 -12.02 -14.24 10.14
C ILE A 18 -13.45 -13.90 10.51
N ARG A 19 -14.05 -14.72 11.37
CA ARG A 19 -15.47 -14.57 11.75
C ARG A 19 -15.64 -13.73 13.00
N GLU A 20 -16.72 -12.95 13.04
CA GLU A 20 -17.07 -12.21 14.24
C GLU A 20 -17.62 -13.17 15.31
N VAL A 21 -16.92 -13.26 16.43
CA VAL A 21 -17.33 -14.03 17.61
C VAL A 21 -17.63 -13.08 18.76
N TYR A 22 -18.89 -13.02 19.18
CA TYR A 22 -19.34 -12.24 20.34
C TYR A 22 -19.00 -12.95 21.66
N ASP A 23 -17.72 -13.16 21.94
CA ASP A 23 -17.26 -13.60 23.26
C ASP A 23 -16.38 -12.51 23.91
N SER A 24 -16.29 -12.53 25.24
CA SER A 24 -15.78 -11.48 26.16
C SER A 24 -14.51 -10.70 25.77
N SER A 25 -14.28 -9.58 26.50
CA SER A 25 -13.27 -8.50 26.43
C SER A 25 -12.02 -8.59 25.50
N ASN A 26 -11.53 -9.78 25.19
CA ASN A 26 -10.30 -10.04 24.42
C ASN A 26 -10.57 -10.61 23.01
N ALA A 27 -11.82 -10.60 22.52
CA ALA A 27 -12.13 -11.07 21.17
C ALA A 27 -11.37 -10.31 20.07
N HIS A 28 -11.14 -9.00 20.27
CA HIS A 28 -10.43 -8.17 19.30
C HIS A 28 -8.97 -8.62 19.09
N GLU A 29 -8.22 -8.87 20.17
CA GLU A 29 -6.85 -9.38 20.10
C GLU A 29 -6.76 -10.75 19.40
N ARG A 30 -7.80 -11.59 19.56
CA ARG A 30 -7.88 -12.88 18.85
C ARG A 30 -8.05 -12.68 17.34
N PHE A 31 -8.90 -11.74 16.93
CA PHE A 31 -9.09 -11.43 15.52
C PHE A 31 -7.82 -10.84 14.89
N GLU A 32 -7.10 -9.97 15.61
CA GLU A 32 -5.80 -9.45 15.18
C GLU A 32 -4.78 -10.59 15.01
N ALA A 33 -4.67 -11.50 15.99
CA ALA A 33 -3.75 -12.63 15.91
C ALA A 33 -4.11 -13.62 14.79
N GLU A 34 -5.39 -13.77 14.46
CA GLU A 34 -5.85 -14.57 13.32
C GLU A 34 -5.52 -13.88 11.99
N LEU A 35 -5.70 -12.57 11.91
CA LEU A 35 -5.30 -11.76 10.77
C LEU A 35 -3.80 -11.85 10.51
N ASP A 36 -2.96 -11.69 11.54
CA ASP A 36 -1.51 -11.79 11.42
C ASP A 36 -1.09 -13.16 10.87
N LYS A 37 -1.68 -14.25 11.36
CA LYS A 37 -1.43 -15.60 10.84
C LYS A 37 -1.84 -15.73 9.37
N ALA A 38 -2.98 -15.17 8.98
CA ALA A 38 -3.45 -15.20 7.59
C ALA A 38 -2.51 -14.39 6.67
N LEU A 39 -2.05 -13.23 7.14
CA LEU A 39 -1.11 -12.37 6.44
C LEU A 39 0.25 -13.07 6.25
N GLU A 40 0.77 -13.73 7.28
CA GLU A 40 2.01 -14.52 7.23
C GLU A 40 1.91 -15.73 6.29
N ALA A 41 0.75 -16.39 6.28
CA ALA A 41 0.47 -17.53 5.39
C ALA A 41 0.38 -17.14 3.91
N LYS A 42 0.26 -15.84 3.59
CA LYS A 42 0.16 -15.32 2.22
C LYS A 42 -0.96 -15.97 1.41
N VAL A 43 -2.14 -16.11 2.03
CA VAL A 43 -3.34 -16.60 1.34
C VAL A 43 -3.79 -15.61 0.26
N ASP A 44 -4.48 -16.09 -0.77
CA ASP A 44 -4.88 -15.25 -1.90
C ASP A 44 -5.95 -14.23 -1.50
N PHE A 45 -6.87 -14.62 -0.60
CA PHE A 45 -7.95 -13.76 -0.11
C PHE A 45 -8.13 -13.90 1.41
N ILE A 46 -8.27 -12.77 2.11
CA ILE A 46 -8.66 -12.72 3.52
C ILE A 46 -9.99 -12.00 3.61
N VAL A 47 -10.99 -12.65 4.20
CA VAL A 47 -12.33 -12.09 4.44
C VAL A 47 -12.40 -11.73 5.92
N ILE A 48 -12.53 -10.44 6.22
CA ILE A 48 -12.61 -9.92 7.58
C ILE A 48 -14.08 -9.54 7.83
N GLU A 49 -14.77 -10.33 8.64
CA GLU A 49 -16.15 -10.06 9.06
C GLU A 49 -16.24 -8.98 10.15
N PRO A 50 -15.39 -8.97 11.22
CA PRO A 50 -15.48 -7.94 12.25
C PRO A 50 -15.24 -6.54 11.66
N PRO A 51 -16.23 -5.63 11.68
CA PRO A 51 -16.15 -4.36 10.94
C PRO A 51 -15.03 -3.47 11.49
N ARG A 52 -14.83 -3.47 12.81
CA ARG A 52 -13.77 -2.67 13.46
C ARG A 52 -12.38 -3.03 12.94
N LEU A 53 -12.05 -4.33 12.90
CA LEU A 53 -10.75 -4.81 12.42
C LEU A 53 -10.60 -4.57 10.92
N GLY A 54 -11.66 -4.80 10.15
CA GLY A 54 -11.68 -4.57 8.71
C GLY A 54 -11.42 -3.12 8.35
N ASP A 55 -12.10 -2.18 9.02
CA ASP A 55 -11.94 -0.74 8.80
C ASP A 55 -10.55 -0.23 9.21
N GLU A 56 -10.03 -0.70 10.34
CA GLU A 56 -8.68 -0.36 10.82
C GLU A 56 -7.61 -0.84 9.83
N THR A 57 -7.71 -2.09 9.39
CA THR A 57 -6.81 -2.70 8.41
C THR A 57 -6.92 -2.01 7.05
N GLY A 58 -8.15 -1.76 6.58
CA GLY A 58 -8.41 -1.06 5.32
C GLY A 58 -7.84 0.36 5.33
N ARG A 59 -8.02 1.09 6.43
CA ARG A 59 -7.46 2.44 6.60
C ARG A 59 -5.93 2.41 6.64
N TRP A 60 -5.33 1.44 7.31
CA TRP A 60 -3.87 1.27 7.36
C TRP A 60 -3.28 1.05 5.96
N ILE A 61 -3.88 0.16 5.17
CA ILE A 61 -3.52 -0.06 3.76
C ILE A 61 -3.70 1.22 2.94
N TRP A 62 -4.82 1.93 3.14
CA TRP A 62 -5.11 3.18 2.43
C TRP A 62 -4.06 4.27 2.71
N VAL A 63 -3.64 4.45 3.97
CA VAL A 63 -2.59 5.40 4.34
C VAL A 63 -1.28 5.04 3.64
N GLY A 64 -0.88 3.77 3.67
CA GLY A 64 0.32 3.30 2.97
C GLY A 64 0.27 3.60 1.46
N ASN A 65 -0.88 3.36 0.82
CA ASN A 65 -1.09 3.68 -0.59
C ASN A 65 -1.07 5.18 -0.89
N CYS A 66 -1.62 5.99 0.00
CA CYS A 66 -1.57 7.45 -0.11
C CYS A 66 -0.12 7.94 -0.07
N LEU A 67 0.71 7.40 0.84
CA LEU A 67 2.13 7.74 0.93
C LEU A 67 2.89 7.39 -0.35
N HIS A 68 2.65 6.20 -0.94
CA HIS A 68 3.23 5.81 -2.24
C HIS A 68 2.91 6.82 -3.33
N LYS A 69 1.61 7.11 -3.54
CA LYS A 69 1.16 7.99 -4.61
C LYS A 69 1.68 9.41 -4.42
N THR A 70 1.68 9.91 -3.19
CA THR A 70 2.17 11.24 -2.85
C THR A 70 3.67 11.34 -3.06
N ALA A 71 4.45 10.34 -2.63
CA ALA A 71 5.89 10.30 -2.83
C ALA A 71 6.26 10.35 -4.32
N VAL A 72 5.57 9.55 -5.15
CA VAL A 72 5.78 9.51 -6.60
C VAL A 72 5.39 10.83 -7.25
N ALA A 73 4.19 11.34 -6.96
CA ALA A 73 3.69 12.57 -7.58
C ALA A 73 4.60 13.76 -7.26
N THR A 74 4.96 13.95 -5.99
CA THR A 74 5.81 15.06 -5.55
C THR A 74 7.26 14.91 -6.05
N GLY A 75 7.78 13.68 -6.12
CA GLY A 75 9.10 13.42 -6.68
C GLY A 75 9.17 13.68 -8.19
N VAL A 76 8.14 13.30 -8.95
CA VAL A 76 8.03 13.63 -10.38
C VAL A 76 7.90 15.13 -10.59
N VAL A 77 7.07 15.82 -9.80
CA VAL A 77 6.95 17.29 -9.85
C VAL A 77 8.30 17.94 -9.59
N SER A 78 9.05 17.47 -8.59
CA SER A 78 10.39 17.96 -8.30
C SER A 78 11.36 17.72 -9.46
N LEU A 79 11.38 16.52 -10.04
CA LEU A 79 12.21 16.20 -11.22
C LEU A 79 11.93 17.13 -12.38
N VAL A 80 10.65 17.32 -12.73
CA VAL A 80 10.24 18.20 -13.84
C VAL A 80 10.61 19.65 -13.54
N ALA A 81 10.35 20.13 -12.31
CA ALA A 81 10.70 21.48 -11.89
C ALA A 81 12.21 21.72 -11.96
N SER A 82 13.02 20.76 -11.51
CA SER A 82 14.48 20.81 -11.64
C SER A 82 14.94 20.84 -13.10
N LEU A 83 14.31 20.08 -13.99
CA LEU A 83 14.70 20.07 -15.41
C LEU A 83 14.32 21.37 -16.13
N LEU A 84 13.18 21.97 -15.81
CA LEU A 84 12.70 23.22 -16.42
C LEU A 84 13.39 24.46 -15.85
N TRP A 85 13.50 24.57 -14.53
CA TRP A 85 14.04 25.75 -13.83
C TRP A 85 15.37 25.43 -13.15
N ARG A 86 16.40 25.18 -13.97
CA ARG A 86 17.75 24.83 -13.49
C ARG A 86 18.37 25.87 -12.56
N ASP A 87 18.01 27.15 -12.71
CA ASP A 87 18.62 28.25 -11.97
C ASP A 87 17.89 28.59 -10.65
N ARG A 88 16.80 27.89 -10.33
CA ARG A 88 15.95 28.17 -9.15
C ARG A 88 15.64 26.88 -8.36
N PRO A 89 16.65 26.26 -7.70
CA PRO A 89 16.46 25.00 -6.97
C PRO A 89 15.44 25.10 -5.83
N ILE A 90 15.18 26.31 -5.33
CA ILE A 90 14.18 26.59 -4.29
C ILE A 90 12.76 26.18 -4.72
N ILE A 91 12.46 26.15 -6.02
CA ILE A 91 11.14 25.75 -6.55
C ILE A 91 10.96 24.23 -6.45
N ALA A 92 12.00 23.45 -6.76
CA ALA A 92 11.96 21.99 -6.75
C ALA A 92 12.17 21.36 -5.36
N ALA A 93 12.81 22.11 -4.45
CA ALA A 93 13.22 21.61 -3.13
C ALA A 93 12.05 21.19 -2.20
N PRO A 94 10.94 21.94 -2.06
CA PRO A 94 9.82 21.52 -1.21
C PRO A 94 9.15 20.23 -1.69
N ALA A 95 8.99 20.08 -3.01
CA ALA A 95 8.42 18.87 -3.61
C ALA A 95 9.35 17.66 -3.41
N CYS A 96 10.66 17.85 -3.54
CA CYS A 96 11.66 16.83 -3.20
C CYS A 96 11.58 16.43 -1.73
N ALA A 97 11.56 17.41 -0.82
CA ALA A 97 11.51 17.16 0.62
C ALA A 97 10.26 16.37 1.02
N LEU A 98 9.09 16.71 0.46
CA LEU A 98 7.85 15.97 0.69
C LEU A 98 7.95 14.54 0.12
N SER A 99 8.53 14.36 -1.06
CA SER A 99 8.74 13.05 -1.67
C SER A 99 9.62 12.13 -0.80
N ILE A 100 10.75 12.67 -0.31
CA ILE A 100 11.66 11.98 0.61
C ILE A 100 10.93 11.67 1.93
N PHE A 101 10.19 12.63 2.49
CA PHE A 101 9.45 12.44 3.74
C PHE A 101 8.43 11.31 3.62
N CYS A 102 7.58 11.32 2.58
CA CYS A 102 6.60 10.26 2.36
C CYS A 102 7.27 8.89 2.12
N THR A 103 8.39 8.86 1.40
CA THR A 103 9.17 7.63 1.16
C THR A 103 9.79 7.08 2.44
N GLY A 104 10.32 7.97 3.30
CA GLY A 104 10.90 7.63 4.59
C GLY A 104 9.85 7.08 5.54
N LEU A 105 8.72 7.80 5.69
CA LEU A 105 7.61 7.37 6.53
C LEU A 105 7.06 6.01 6.08
N TYR A 106 6.87 5.82 4.77
CA TYR A 106 6.47 4.52 4.24
C TYR A 106 7.49 3.42 4.54
N THR A 107 8.78 3.71 4.41
CA THR A 107 9.84 2.72 4.67
C THR A 107 9.93 2.34 6.14
N VAL A 108 9.73 3.27 7.07
CA VAL A 108 9.75 2.95 8.51
C VAL A 108 8.50 2.13 8.89
N SER A 109 7.33 2.53 8.42
CA SER A 109 6.06 1.96 8.87
C SER A 109 5.61 0.71 8.09
N TRP A 110 5.89 0.60 6.79
CA TRP A 110 5.36 -0.46 5.91
C TRP A 110 6.42 -1.35 5.25
N ASN A 111 7.71 -1.18 5.55
CA ASN A 111 8.73 -2.02 4.89
C ASN A 111 8.63 -3.49 5.31
N TYR A 112 8.36 -3.74 6.60
CA TYR A 112 8.26 -5.07 7.20
C TYR A 112 6.82 -5.50 7.52
N ASP A 113 5.86 -4.59 7.42
CA ASP A 113 4.45 -4.88 7.66
C ASP A 113 3.87 -5.80 6.57
N PRO A 114 3.33 -6.98 6.92
CA PRO A 114 2.76 -7.90 5.94
C PRO A 114 1.48 -7.36 5.28
N CYS A 115 0.73 -6.44 5.92
CA CYS A 115 -0.46 -5.80 5.36
C CYS A 115 -0.17 -5.10 4.03
N CYS A 116 1.07 -4.62 3.83
CA CYS A 116 1.44 -3.90 2.60
C CYS A 116 1.40 -4.78 1.33
N GLN A 117 1.29 -6.11 1.47
CA GLN A 117 1.17 -7.06 0.36
C GLN A 117 -0.29 -7.35 -0.02
N TYR A 118 -1.24 -6.74 0.67
CA TYR A 118 -2.67 -6.91 0.43
C TYR A 118 -3.29 -5.59 0.01
N GLN A 119 -4.42 -5.67 -0.69
CA GLN A 119 -5.21 -4.52 -1.12
C GLN A 119 -6.68 -4.81 -0.86
N VAL A 120 -7.46 -3.78 -0.54
CA VAL A 120 -8.91 -3.93 -0.39
C VAL A 120 -9.52 -4.26 -1.75
N GLU A 121 -10.10 -5.44 -1.85
CA GLU A 121 -10.73 -5.95 -3.07
C GLU A 121 -12.17 -5.45 -3.14
N ASN A 122 -12.51 -4.80 -4.25
CA ASN A 122 -13.85 -4.25 -4.50
C ASN A 122 -14.45 -4.78 -5.82
N ASN A 123 -13.84 -5.81 -6.41
CA ASN A 123 -14.29 -6.34 -7.70
C ASN A 123 -15.41 -7.35 -7.50
N ASP A 124 -16.63 -6.97 -7.85
CA ASP A 124 -17.85 -7.78 -7.70
C ASP A 124 -17.70 -9.20 -8.29
N ALA A 125 -17.01 -9.36 -9.42
CA ALA A 125 -16.81 -10.66 -10.06
C ALA A 125 -15.88 -11.61 -9.27
N VAL A 126 -15.04 -11.07 -8.39
CA VAL A 126 -14.20 -11.84 -7.46
C VAL A 126 -14.98 -12.11 -6.17
N LEU A 127 -15.75 -11.12 -5.72
CA LEU A 127 -16.60 -11.20 -4.54
C LEU A 127 -17.67 -12.31 -4.66
N GLU A 128 -18.33 -12.42 -5.82
CA GLU A 128 -19.35 -13.44 -6.09
C GLU A 128 -18.84 -14.89 -6.01
N LYS A 129 -17.52 -15.10 -6.16
CA LYS A 129 -16.90 -16.42 -6.09
C LYS A 129 -16.50 -16.83 -4.69
N LEU A 130 -16.53 -15.89 -3.74
CA LEU A 130 -16.18 -16.15 -2.35
C LEU A 130 -17.41 -16.69 -1.61
N PRO A 131 -17.23 -17.58 -0.62
CA PRO A 131 -18.33 -18.11 0.19
C PRO A 131 -18.84 -17.03 1.18
N LEU A 132 -19.49 -15.98 0.65
CA LEU A 132 -20.00 -14.83 1.40
C LEU A 132 -21.44 -15.02 1.93
N THR A 133 -22.00 -16.23 1.81
CA THR A 133 -23.44 -16.52 1.93
C THR A 133 -24.07 -16.13 3.27
N ASP A 134 -23.30 -15.76 4.29
CA ASP A 134 -23.80 -15.48 5.64
C ASP A 134 -23.10 -14.29 6.34
N VAL A 135 -22.36 -13.46 5.60
CA VAL A 135 -21.47 -12.43 6.19
C VAL A 135 -22.01 -11.02 5.92
N SER A 136 -22.33 -10.27 6.99
CA SER A 136 -22.81 -8.89 6.87
C SER A 136 -21.64 -7.94 6.58
N SER A 137 -21.54 -7.45 5.34
CA SER A 137 -20.59 -6.40 4.90
C SER A 137 -19.11 -6.61 5.28
N PRO A 138 -18.46 -7.71 4.84
CA PRO A 138 -17.06 -7.97 5.16
C PRO A 138 -16.09 -7.07 4.39
N VAL A 139 -14.94 -6.77 5.00
CA VAL A 139 -13.79 -6.19 4.30
C VAL A 139 -12.96 -7.33 3.72
N ILE A 140 -12.71 -7.29 2.41
CA ILE A 140 -12.01 -8.36 1.71
C ILE A 140 -10.66 -7.85 1.24
N LEU A 141 -9.61 -8.58 1.60
CA LEU A 141 -8.24 -8.28 1.23
C LEU A 141 -7.77 -9.28 0.18
N GLY A 142 -7.41 -8.78 -1.00
CA GLY A 142 -6.78 -9.57 -2.05
C GLY A 142 -5.26 -9.47 -1.99
N TYR A 143 -4.56 -10.60 -2.15
CA TYR A 143 -3.11 -10.61 -2.24
C TYR A 143 -2.65 -9.87 -3.50
N SER A 144 -1.87 -8.81 -3.33
CA SER A 144 -1.30 -8.02 -4.42
C SER A 144 0.11 -7.58 -4.06
N PRO A 145 1.14 -8.28 -4.54
CA PRO A 145 2.52 -8.02 -4.15
C PRO A 145 2.94 -6.60 -4.52
N ASN A 146 3.41 -5.85 -3.51
CA ASN A 146 3.68 -4.42 -3.64
C ASN A 146 5.12 -4.09 -4.09
N SER A 147 5.85 -5.07 -4.62
CA SER A 147 7.27 -4.89 -5.00
C SER A 147 7.43 -3.78 -6.04
N LYS A 148 6.58 -3.74 -7.06
CA LYS A 148 6.67 -2.76 -8.16
C LYS A 148 6.52 -1.32 -7.66
N THR A 149 5.50 -1.05 -6.85
CA THR A 149 5.25 0.28 -6.28
C THR A 149 6.35 0.70 -5.32
N LYS A 150 6.86 -0.24 -4.51
CA LYS A 150 8.00 -0.01 -3.60
C LYS A 150 9.25 0.45 -4.35
N TYR A 151 9.63 -0.23 -5.42
CA TYR A 151 10.80 0.18 -6.21
C TYR A 151 10.55 1.50 -6.95
N LEU A 152 9.34 1.71 -7.47
CA LEU A 152 9.00 2.91 -8.22
C LEU A 152 9.13 4.17 -7.36
N HIS A 153 8.50 4.24 -6.20
CA HIS A 153 8.60 5.44 -5.36
C HIS A 153 10.04 5.67 -4.88
N ARG A 154 10.77 4.60 -4.51
CA ARG A 154 12.18 4.72 -4.08
C ARG A 154 13.05 5.29 -5.18
N GLY A 155 12.88 4.79 -6.41
CA GLY A 155 13.62 5.27 -7.57
C GLY A 155 13.33 6.75 -7.87
N VAL A 156 12.04 7.13 -7.89
CA VAL A 156 11.62 8.51 -8.14
C VAL A 156 12.17 9.47 -7.08
N SER A 157 12.00 9.14 -5.79
CA SER A 157 12.48 9.98 -4.69
C SER A 157 14.01 10.10 -4.68
N PHE A 158 14.73 9.00 -4.98
CA PHE A 158 16.18 9.02 -5.08
C PHE A 158 16.68 9.91 -6.24
N LEU A 159 16.08 9.76 -7.43
CA LEU A 159 16.44 10.60 -8.59
C LEU A 159 16.14 12.07 -8.33
N SER A 160 14.98 12.37 -7.73
CA SER A 160 14.60 13.73 -7.34
C SER A 160 15.61 14.33 -6.35
N ALA A 161 15.97 13.57 -5.30
CA ALA A 161 16.96 13.98 -4.32
C ALA A 161 18.32 14.26 -4.96
N ALA A 162 18.80 13.36 -5.84
CA ALA A 162 20.07 13.51 -6.53
C ALA A 162 20.11 14.76 -7.42
N LEU A 163 19.05 15.03 -8.20
CA LEU A 163 18.99 16.23 -9.04
C LEU A 163 18.90 17.51 -8.21
N CYS A 164 18.06 17.53 -7.16
CA CYS A 164 17.97 18.68 -6.27
C CYS A 164 19.31 18.97 -5.58
N ALA A 165 19.98 17.94 -5.04
CA ALA A 165 21.28 18.09 -4.40
C ALA A 165 22.34 18.61 -5.39
N TRP A 166 22.35 18.10 -6.63
CA TRP A 166 23.25 18.57 -7.67
C TRP A 166 23.02 20.04 -8.04
N GLN A 167 21.76 20.47 -8.16
CA GLN A 167 21.44 21.87 -8.44
C GLN A 167 21.86 22.81 -7.32
N ILE A 168 21.58 22.43 -6.07
CA ILE A 168 22.00 23.19 -4.90
C ILE A 168 23.52 23.32 -4.88
N TRP A 169 24.25 22.21 -5.05
CA TRP A 169 25.71 22.23 -5.12
C TRP A 169 26.25 23.13 -6.23
N ARG A 170 25.63 23.08 -7.42
CA ARG A 170 25.97 23.94 -8.55
C ARG A 170 25.69 25.42 -8.26
N SER A 171 24.63 25.77 -7.55
CA SER A 171 24.31 27.16 -7.21
C SER A 171 25.25 27.77 -6.17
N TYR A 172 25.92 26.95 -5.36
CA TYR A 172 26.94 27.41 -4.39
C TYR A 172 28.34 27.58 -5.01
N LYS A 173 28.57 27.07 -6.22
CA LYS A 173 29.83 27.15 -6.95
C LYS A 173 29.83 28.29 -7.94
#